data_AF-A0A0Q6PTH6-F1
#
_entry.id   AF-A0A0Q6PTH6-F1
#
_cell.length_a   1.000
_cell.length_b   1.000
_cell.length_c   1.000
_cell.angle_alpha   90.00
_cell.angle_beta   90.00
_cell.angle_gamma   90.00
#
_symmetry.space_group_name_H-M   'P 1'
#
loop_
_entity.id
_entity.type
_entity.pdbx_description
1 polymer ?
#
loop_
_entity_poly.entity_id
_entity_poly.type
_entity_poly.pdbx_seq_one_letter_code
_entity_poly.pdbx_strand_id
1 'polypeptide(L)'
;MSTTTATAEKAPLDEVMLAMDVVDTLRHRQDLVERELAGDAREKQLIEKLREIYQQQGIEVTDAVLMAGVKALDESRFVYTPPKPSLGVSLAKLYVGRKKWGPAALAIALILVVGLGGYFFAYRPYQQAQVEGARVELSEKLPAEMDALYQSIFEETKVQQAVTEAEQIRGRGKTAAAEGNRAGAEQAIASLTGLRDQIRQEYQLRIVNREGQKTGFWTFPEVNTAATNYYVVVEAIGDDGKPLTLPVTNEENSETENVAVWGVRVPESTYRAVESDKKDDGILQRNILGLKEYGFLDVDYVMPVLGGAVTRW
;
A
#
# COMPACT_ATOMS: atom_id res chain seq x y z
N MET A 1 -36.32 85.46 -19.82
CA MET A 1 -35.50 86.18 -18.82
C MET A 1 -34.21 85.39 -18.66
N SER A 2 -33.12 85.92 -19.19
CA SER A 2 -31.80 85.28 -19.18
C SER A 2 -31.05 85.74 -17.93
N THR A 3 -30.69 84.82 -17.05
CA THR A 3 -29.76 85.09 -15.94
C THR A 3 -28.36 84.67 -16.35
N THR A 4 -27.55 85.72 -16.52
CA THR A 4 -26.12 85.77 -16.84
C THR A 4 -25.27 84.88 -15.94
N THR A 5 -24.51 83.99 -16.57
CA THR A 5 -23.35 83.31 -16.01
C THR A 5 -22.27 84.34 -15.70
N ALA A 6 -21.92 84.52 -14.42
CA ALA A 6 -20.75 85.28 -14.02
C ALA A 6 -19.49 84.46 -14.34
N THR A 7 -18.76 84.89 -15.37
CA THR A 7 -17.45 84.34 -15.71
C THR A 7 -16.45 84.80 -14.66
N ALA A 8 -16.07 83.92 -13.73
CA ALA A 8 -14.95 84.17 -12.83
C ALA A 8 -13.67 84.22 -13.66
N GLU A 9 -13.04 85.39 -13.69
CA GLU A 9 -11.74 85.61 -14.32
C GLU A 9 -10.72 84.68 -13.62
N LYS A 10 -10.21 83.68 -14.36
CA LYS A 10 -9.21 82.74 -13.84
C LYS A 10 -7.91 83.52 -13.63
N ALA A 11 -7.37 83.47 -12.41
CA ALA A 11 -6.02 83.99 -12.13
C ALA A 11 -5.02 83.42 -13.16
N PRO A 12 -4.03 84.22 -13.61
CA PRO A 12 -3.03 83.78 -14.58
C PRO A 12 -2.32 82.52 -14.07
N LEU A 13 -1.99 81.59 -14.99
CA LEU A 13 -1.42 80.29 -14.65
C LEU A 13 -0.16 80.41 -13.77
N ASP A 14 0.64 81.44 -14.00
CA ASP A 14 1.86 81.73 -13.26
C ASP A 14 1.57 82.02 -11.77
N GLU A 15 0.49 82.74 -11.46
CA GLU A 15 0.07 83.00 -10.08
C GLU A 15 -0.44 81.73 -9.38
N VAL A 16 -1.12 80.84 -10.12
CA VAL A 16 -1.59 79.56 -9.58
C VAL A 16 -0.42 78.60 -9.34
N MET A 17 0.56 78.58 -10.24
CA MET A 17 1.79 77.79 -10.07
C MET A 17 2.63 78.29 -8.90
N LEU A 18 2.73 79.62 -8.74
CA LEU A 18 3.43 80.24 -7.63
C LEU A 18 2.70 79.98 -6.29
N ALA A 19 1.37 80.09 -6.26
CA ALA A 19 0.57 79.73 -5.09
C ALA A 19 0.72 78.23 -4.71
N MET A 20 0.87 77.34 -5.70
CA MET A 20 1.12 75.91 -5.47
C MET A 20 2.51 75.66 -4.87
N ASP A 21 3.56 76.35 -5.35
CA ASP A 21 4.92 76.26 -4.79
C ASP A 21 5.00 76.84 -3.36
N VAL A 22 4.27 77.93 -3.10
CA VAL A 22 4.10 78.49 -1.76
C VAL A 22 3.49 77.45 -0.81
N VAL A 23 2.46 76.73 -1.25
CA VAL A 23 1.82 75.65 -0.46
C VAL A 23 2.79 74.49 -0.22
N ASP A 24 3.59 74.10 -1.22
CA ASP A 24 4.55 72.99 -1.10
C ASP A 24 5.71 73.36 -0.16
N THR A 25 6.22 74.59 -0.27
CA THR A 25 7.23 75.16 0.63
C THR A 25 6.72 75.25 2.08
N LEU A 26 5.46 75.68 2.27
CA LEU A 26 4.83 75.74 3.59
C LEU A 26 4.71 74.35 4.22
N ARG A 27 4.33 73.32 3.46
CA ARG A 27 4.25 71.94 3.96
C ARG A 27 5.61 71.37 4.32
N HIS A 28 6.61 71.56 3.47
CA HIS A 28 7.95 71.02 3.72
C HIS A 28 8.62 71.64 4.96
N ARG A 29 8.20 72.85 5.36
CA ARG A 29 8.74 73.57 6.52
C ARG A 29 7.83 73.57 7.76
N GLN A 30 6.60 73.06 7.65
CA GLN A 30 5.65 72.99 8.77
C GLN A 30 6.14 72.10 9.92
N ASP A 31 7.00 71.11 9.64
CA ASP A 31 7.64 70.27 10.67
C ASP A 31 8.49 71.07 11.69
N LEU A 32 8.81 72.35 11.42
CA LEU A 32 9.66 73.20 12.26
C LEU A 32 8.92 74.30 13.05
N VAL A 33 7.61 74.53 12.87
CA VAL A 33 6.90 75.72 13.42
C VAL A 33 5.58 75.35 14.15
N GLU A 34 5.40 74.11 14.58
CA GLU A 34 4.14 73.68 15.20
C GLU A 34 3.94 74.08 16.68
N ARG A 35 4.92 74.69 17.35
CA ARG A 35 4.90 74.71 18.83
C ARG A 35 4.52 75.97 19.60
N GLU A 36 4.37 77.17 19.02
CA GLU A 36 4.34 78.38 19.87
C GLU A 36 3.29 79.47 19.57
N LEU A 37 2.38 79.36 18.57
CA LEU A 37 1.48 80.49 18.25
C LEU A 37 0.06 80.07 17.84
N ALA A 38 -0.96 80.66 18.49
CA ALA A 38 -2.38 80.42 18.21
C ALA A 38 -3.04 81.61 17.47
N GLY A 39 -3.88 81.30 16.47
CA GLY A 39 -4.82 82.24 15.83
C GLY A 39 -4.27 83.11 14.67
N ASP A 40 -5.07 84.08 14.21
CA ASP A 40 -4.84 85.00 13.06
C ASP A 40 -3.45 85.67 13.01
N ALA A 41 -2.75 85.73 14.14
CA ALA A 41 -1.35 86.18 14.20
C ALA A 41 -0.39 85.24 13.44
N ARG A 42 -0.69 83.94 13.36
CA ARG A 42 0.07 82.91 12.64
C ARG A 42 0.08 83.16 11.13
N GLU A 43 -1.08 83.47 10.55
CA GLU A 43 -1.23 83.68 9.11
C GLU A 43 -0.39 84.87 8.64
N LYS A 44 -0.47 86.00 9.37
CA LYS A 44 0.29 87.21 9.05
C LYS A 44 1.80 86.98 9.11
N GLN A 45 2.28 86.27 10.13
CA GLN A 45 3.71 85.96 10.25
C GLN A 45 4.20 84.97 9.18
N LEU A 46 3.35 84.02 8.77
CA LEU A 46 3.67 83.11 7.67
C LEU A 46 3.78 83.86 6.34
N ILE A 47 2.85 84.77 6.05
CA ILE A 47 2.89 85.61 4.86
C ILE A 47 4.16 86.48 4.87
N GLU A 48 4.51 87.09 6.00
CA GLU A 48 5.70 87.93 6.11
C GLU A 48 7.00 87.13 5.89
N LYS A 49 7.13 85.95 6.53
CA LYS A 49 8.29 85.07 6.32
C LYS A 49 8.40 84.59 4.88
N LEU A 50 7.27 84.24 4.26
CA LEU A 50 7.24 83.85 2.85
C LEU A 50 7.67 85.00 1.94
N ARG A 51 7.18 86.22 2.21
CA ARG A 51 7.59 87.41 1.48
C ARG A 51 9.10 87.60 1.53
N GLU A 52 9.71 87.48 2.71
CA GLU A 52 11.16 87.60 2.89
C GLU A 52 11.93 86.53 2.09
N ILE A 53 11.45 85.27 2.11
CA ILE A 53 12.08 84.16 1.38
C ILE A 53 12.06 84.41 -0.14
N TYR A 54 10.90 84.77 -0.69
CA TYR A 54 10.78 85.00 -2.13
C TYR A 54 11.53 86.27 -2.57
N GLN A 55 11.57 87.30 -1.71
CA GLN A 55 12.34 88.52 -1.96
C GLN A 55 13.85 88.24 -1.98
N GLN A 56 14.37 87.40 -1.08
CA GLN A 56 15.78 86.97 -1.10
C GLN A 56 16.13 86.17 -2.37
N GLN A 57 15.14 85.52 -2.99
CA GLN A 57 15.28 84.79 -4.25
C GLN A 57 15.10 85.69 -5.49
N GLY A 58 14.87 86.99 -5.31
CA GLY A 58 14.67 87.95 -6.40
C GLY A 58 13.33 87.80 -7.12
N ILE A 59 12.34 87.15 -6.50
CA ILE A 59 11.00 86.95 -7.04
C ILE A 59 10.02 87.84 -6.28
N GLU A 60 9.42 88.82 -6.97
CA GLU A 60 8.38 89.66 -6.37
C GLU A 60 7.04 88.94 -6.40
N VAL A 61 6.50 88.62 -5.22
CA VAL A 61 5.21 87.94 -5.07
C VAL A 61 4.20 88.91 -4.49
N THR A 62 3.03 89.03 -5.13
CA THR A 62 1.96 89.88 -4.62
C THR A 62 1.33 89.26 -3.36
N ASP A 63 0.91 90.11 -2.43
CA ASP A 63 0.25 89.67 -1.19
C ASP A 63 -1.00 88.83 -1.45
N ALA A 64 -1.68 89.06 -2.58
CA ALA A 64 -2.83 88.27 -3.02
C ALA A 64 -2.46 86.80 -3.30
N VAL A 65 -1.28 86.53 -3.88
CA VAL A 65 -0.80 85.17 -4.19
C VAL A 65 -0.35 84.46 -2.91
N LEU A 66 0.35 85.15 -2.00
CA LEU A 66 0.75 84.59 -0.70
C LEU A 66 -0.46 84.22 0.15
N MET A 67 -1.46 85.10 0.19
CA MET A 67 -2.72 84.85 0.91
C MET A 67 -3.54 83.73 0.26
N ALA A 68 -3.58 83.67 -1.08
CA ALA A 68 -4.22 82.57 -1.80
C ALA A 68 -3.52 81.22 -1.53
N GLY A 69 -2.18 81.21 -1.44
CA GLY A 69 -1.40 80.03 -1.08
C GLY A 69 -1.69 79.55 0.35
N VAL A 70 -1.66 80.44 1.35
CA VAL A 70 -1.96 80.08 2.75
C VAL A 70 -3.40 79.60 2.91
N LYS A 71 -4.37 80.25 2.25
CA LYS A 71 -5.77 79.83 2.26
C LYS A 71 -5.99 78.49 1.54
N ALA A 72 -5.28 78.24 0.44
CA ALA A 72 -5.36 76.96 -0.27
C ALA A 72 -4.77 75.79 0.54
N LEU A 73 -3.81 76.05 1.41
CA LEU A 73 -3.28 75.08 2.38
C LEU A 73 -4.35 74.69 3.40
N ASP A 74 -5.07 75.68 3.96
CA ASP A 74 -6.18 75.46 4.90
C ASP A 74 -7.34 74.69 4.24
N GLU A 75 -7.67 75.05 3.00
CA GLU A 75 -8.69 74.38 2.18
C GLU A 75 -8.27 72.97 1.70
N SER A 76 -7.06 72.50 2.01
CA SER A 76 -6.50 71.20 1.57
C SER A 76 -6.66 70.93 0.08
N ARG A 77 -6.67 71.99 -0.75
CA ARG A 77 -7.14 71.97 -2.14
C ARG A 77 -6.30 71.13 -3.10
N PHE A 78 -5.15 70.64 -2.63
CA PHE A 78 -4.20 69.83 -3.38
C PHE A 78 -3.79 68.56 -2.62
N VAL A 79 -4.65 68.05 -1.72
CA VAL A 79 -4.42 66.78 -1.01
C VAL A 79 -5.33 65.70 -1.55
N TYR A 80 -4.72 64.62 -2.03
CA TYR A 80 -5.47 63.41 -2.29
C TYR A 80 -5.90 62.78 -0.96
N THR A 81 -7.20 62.79 -0.67
CA THR A 81 -7.76 62.01 0.45
C THR A 81 -8.11 60.62 -0.06
N PRO A 82 -7.39 59.55 0.36
CA PRO A 82 -7.71 58.21 -0.09
C PRO A 82 -9.12 57.81 0.37
N PRO A 83 -9.86 57.02 -0.43
CA PRO A 83 -11.17 56.54 -0.03
C PRO A 83 -11.07 55.70 1.25
N LYS A 84 -12.06 55.82 2.13
CA LYS A 84 -12.14 55.06 3.39
C LYS A 84 -12.08 53.55 3.11
N PRO A 85 -11.42 52.75 3.97
CA PRO A 85 -11.35 51.30 3.78
C PRO A 85 -12.77 50.72 3.82
N SER A 86 -13.19 50.14 2.70
CA SER A 86 -14.45 49.42 2.55
C SER A 86 -14.18 48.09 1.87
N LEU A 87 -15.12 47.14 1.95
CA LEU A 87 -14.98 45.84 1.29
C LEU A 87 -14.71 45.99 -0.21
N GLY A 88 -15.35 46.97 -0.87
CA GLY A 88 -15.10 47.28 -2.28
C GLY A 88 -13.69 47.82 -2.55
N VAL A 89 -13.20 48.74 -1.70
CA VAL A 89 -11.84 49.29 -1.83
C VAL A 89 -10.78 48.21 -1.57
N SER A 90 -11.01 47.31 -0.62
CA SER A 90 -10.12 46.19 -0.31
C SER A 90 -10.07 45.16 -1.44
N LEU A 91 -11.22 44.77 -2.00
CA LEU A 91 -11.28 43.89 -3.18
C LEU A 91 -10.64 44.54 -4.41
N ALA A 92 -10.85 45.84 -4.62
CA ALA A 92 -10.21 46.58 -5.70
C ALA A 92 -8.68 46.60 -5.54
N LYS A 93 -8.15 46.87 -4.34
CA LYS A 93 -6.71 46.80 -4.05
C LYS A 93 -6.16 45.39 -4.25
N LEU A 94 -6.89 44.36 -3.83
CA LEU A 94 -6.54 42.96 -4.06
C LEU A 94 -6.45 42.66 -5.57
N TYR A 95 -7.46 43.06 -6.35
CA TYR A 95 -7.50 42.85 -7.80
C TYR A 95 -6.43 43.65 -8.56
N VAL A 96 -6.12 44.87 -8.14
CA VAL A 96 -5.02 45.67 -8.72
C VAL A 96 -3.66 44.99 -8.46
N GLY A 97 -3.49 44.41 -7.27
CA GLY A 97 -2.31 43.62 -6.90
C GLY A 97 -2.20 42.25 -7.58
N ARG A 98 -3.15 41.84 -8.44
CA ARG A 98 -3.24 40.47 -9.00
C ARG A 98 -1.99 39.97 -9.72
N LYS A 99 -1.17 40.85 -10.30
CA LYS A 99 0.08 40.42 -10.94
C LYS A 99 1.13 39.91 -9.93
N LYS A 100 1.06 40.38 -8.67
CA LYS A 100 2.00 39.97 -7.61
C LYS A 100 1.60 38.65 -6.96
N TRP A 101 0.31 38.41 -6.72
CA TRP A 101 -0.17 37.19 -6.03
C TRP A 101 -0.83 36.16 -6.95
N GLY A 102 -1.26 36.56 -8.16
CA GLY A 102 -1.97 35.71 -9.11
C GLY A 102 -1.18 34.47 -9.55
N PRO A 103 0.12 34.56 -9.87
CA PRO A 103 0.90 33.36 -10.22
C PRO A 103 0.96 32.34 -9.09
N ALA A 104 1.11 32.80 -7.84
CA ALA A 104 1.11 31.92 -6.66
C ALA A 104 -0.26 31.30 -6.42
N ALA A 105 -1.35 32.09 -6.52
CA ALA A 105 -2.70 31.56 -6.38
C ALA A 105 -3.06 30.53 -7.47
N LEU A 106 -2.61 30.76 -8.71
CA LEU A 106 -2.80 29.82 -9.81
C LEU A 106 -1.99 28.54 -9.59
N ALA A 107 -0.75 28.64 -9.11
CA ALA A 107 0.06 27.47 -8.75
C ALA A 107 -0.60 26.65 -7.64
N ILE A 108 -1.11 27.30 -6.59
CA ILE A 108 -1.85 26.64 -5.50
C ILE A 108 -3.12 25.96 -6.03
N ALA A 109 -3.89 26.65 -6.87
CA ALA A 109 -5.10 26.09 -7.49
C ALA A 109 -4.78 24.87 -8.35
N LEU A 110 -3.68 24.91 -9.11
CA LEU A 110 -3.24 23.80 -9.94
C LEU A 110 -2.78 22.61 -9.09
N ILE A 111 -2.03 22.84 -8.02
CA ILE A 111 -1.64 21.81 -7.05
C ILE A 111 -2.87 21.16 -6.43
N LEU A 112 -3.87 21.96 -6.03
CA LEU A 112 -5.13 21.45 -5.49
C LEU A 112 -5.89 20.61 -6.51
N VAL A 113 -6.01 21.07 -7.76
CA VAL A 113 -6.69 20.33 -8.83
C VAL A 113 -5.97 19.02 -9.13
N VAL A 114 -4.65 19.03 -9.23
CA VAL A 114 -3.84 17.81 -9.46
C VAL A 114 -3.92 16.86 -8.26
N GLY A 115 -3.85 17.37 -7.03
CA GLY A 115 -3.95 16.58 -5.81
C GLY A 115 -5.32 15.92 -5.65
N LEU A 116 -6.40 16.70 -5.83
CA LEU A 116 -7.77 16.17 -5.82
C LEU A 116 -8.01 15.20 -6.98
N GLY A 117 -7.51 15.53 -8.18
CA GLY A 117 -7.59 14.66 -9.34
C GLY A 117 -6.90 13.32 -9.09
N GLY A 118 -5.66 13.32 -8.60
CA GLY A 118 -4.94 12.10 -8.24
C GLY A 118 -5.64 11.31 -7.14
N TYR A 119 -6.19 11.98 -6.13
CA TYR A 119 -6.92 11.30 -5.06
C TYR A 119 -8.20 10.61 -5.56
N PHE A 120 -9.05 11.33 -6.30
CA PHE A 120 -10.34 10.81 -6.76
C PHE A 120 -10.23 9.82 -7.92
N PHE A 121 -9.30 10.03 -8.86
CA PHE A 121 -9.19 9.23 -10.09
C PHE A 121 -8.10 8.17 -10.05
N ALA A 122 -7.10 8.27 -9.15
CA ALA A 122 -6.07 7.23 -9.01
C ALA A 122 -6.17 6.51 -7.66
N TYR A 123 -6.09 7.23 -6.54
CA TYR A 123 -5.98 6.61 -5.22
C TYR A 123 -7.26 5.87 -4.78
N ARG A 124 -8.42 6.52 -4.91
CA ARG A 124 -9.71 5.93 -4.53
C ARG A 124 -10.06 4.67 -5.34
N PRO A 125 -10.01 4.67 -6.70
CA PRO A 125 -10.29 3.46 -7.46
C PRO A 125 -9.23 2.37 -7.24
N TYR A 126 -7.97 2.73 -7.00
CA TYR A 126 -6.93 1.74 -6.68
C TYR A 126 -7.22 1.01 -5.36
N GLN A 127 -7.62 1.73 -4.30
CA GLN A 127 -8.05 1.08 -3.06
C GLN A 127 -9.28 0.19 -3.25
N GLN A 128 -10.28 0.67 -4.00
CA GLN A 128 -11.50 -0.10 -4.27
C GLN A 128 -11.19 -1.38 -5.05
N ALA A 129 -10.35 -1.30 -6.07
CA ALA A 129 -9.90 -2.45 -6.85
C ALA A 129 -9.15 -3.49 -6.01
N GLN A 130 -8.38 -3.07 -4.99
CA GLN A 130 -7.73 -4.01 -4.08
C GLN A 130 -8.72 -4.73 -3.15
N VAL A 131 -9.70 -4.00 -2.61
CA VAL A 131 -10.74 -4.61 -1.76
C VAL A 131 -11.65 -5.53 -2.56
N GLU A 132 -12.06 -5.11 -3.76
CA GLU A 132 -12.85 -5.94 -4.68
C GLU A 132 -12.06 -7.14 -5.17
N GLY A 133 -10.78 -6.98 -5.49
CA GLY A 133 -9.89 -8.07 -5.88
C GLY A 133 -9.77 -9.13 -4.77
N ALA A 134 -9.54 -8.69 -3.53
CA ALA A 134 -9.49 -9.59 -2.38
C ALA A 134 -10.83 -10.29 -2.13
N ARG A 135 -11.95 -9.57 -2.31
CA ARG A 135 -13.30 -10.15 -2.18
C ARG A 135 -13.54 -11.22 -3.23
N VAL A 136 -13.30 -10.93 -4.51
CA VAL A 136 -13.50 -11.86 -5.63
C VAL A 136 -12.60 -13.09 -5.48
N GLU A 137 -11.36 -12.89 -5.03
CA GLU A 137 -10.45 -14.01 -4.75
C GLU A 137 -11.02 -14.98 -3.71
N LEU A 138 -11.49 -14.46 -2.57
CA LEU A 138 -12.05 -15.25 -1.49
C LEU A 138 -13.43 -15.84 -1.83
N SER A 139 -14.30 -15.09 -2.52
CA SER A 139 -15.68 -15.52 -2.77
C SER A 139 -15.83 -16.40 -4.01
N GLU A 140 -14.96 -16.25 -5.00
CA GLU A 140 -15.10 -16.92 -6.31
C GLU A 140 -13.89 -17.79 -6.65
N LYS A 141 -12.67 -17.22 -6.65
CA LYS A 141 -11.50 -17.94 -7.17
C LYS A 141 -11.11 -19.14 -6.31
N LEU A 142 -10.88 -18.93 -5.01
CA LEU A 142 -10.44 -20.01 -4.12
C LEU A 142 -11.51 -21.11 -4.01
N PRO A 143 -12.81 -20.82 -3.83
CA PRO A 143 -13.85 -21.85 -3.85
C PRO A 143 -13.93 -22.61 -5.18
N ALA A 144 -13.76 -21.94 -6.31
CA ALA A 144 -13.76 -22.59 -7.63
C ALA A 144 -12.55 -23.52 -7.82
N GLU A 145 -11.37 -23.12 -7.34
CA GLU A 145 -10.17 -23.97 -7.36
C GLU A 145 -10.35 -25.22 -6.51
N MET A 146 -10.93 -25.08 -5.30
CA MET A 146 -11.27 -26.24 -4.45
C MET A 146 -12.28 -27.16 -5.14
N ASP A 147 -13.25 -26.61 -5.87
CA ASP A 147 -14.24 -27.39 -6.62
C ASP A 147 -13.58 -28.18 -7.76
N ALA A 148 -12.66 -27.55 -8.48
CA ALA A 148 -11.90 -28.21 -9.54
C ALA A 148 -11.00 -29.33 -9.00
N LEU A 149 -10.30 -29.09 -7.88
CA LEU A 149 -9.48 -30.12 -7.23
C LEU A 149 -10.32 -31.28 -6.71
N TYR A 150 -11.46 -30.98 -6.07
CA TYR A 150 -12.39 -32.01 -5.62
C TYR A 150 -12.90 -32.85 -6.79
N GLN A 151 -13.26 -32.22 -7.91
CA GLN A 151 -13.75 -32.94 -9.09
C GLN A 151 -12.68 -33.87 -9.66
N SER A 152 -11.43 -33.41 -9.77
CA SER A 152 -10.29 -34.25 -10.17
C SER A 152 -10.10 -35.43 -9.21
N ILE A 153 -10.14 -35.21 -7.90
CA ILE A 153 -10.04 -36.32 -6.92
C ILE A 153 -11.19 -37.31 -7.09
N PHE A 154 -12.42 -36.83 -7.25
CA PHE A 154 -13.62 -37.64 -7.39
C PHE A 154 -13.60 -38.52 -8.65
N GLU A 155 -13.10 -37.99 -9.77
CA GLU A 155 -12.99 -38.73 -11.03
C GLU A 155 -11.86 -39.77 -11.02
N GLU A 156 -10.77 -39.48 -10.32
CA GLU A 156 -9.55 -40.28 -10.36
C GLU A 156 -9.53 -41.38 -9.29
N THR A 157 -10.11 -41.12 -8.13
CA THR A 157 -10.07 -42.07 -7.02
C THR A 157 -10.90 -43.33 -7.25
N LYS A 158 -10.43 -44.44 -6.68
CA LYS A 158 -11.13 -45.74 -6.62
C LYS A 158 -11.65 -46.05 -5.22
N VAL A 159 -11.40 -45.18 -4.24
CA VAL A 159 -11.73 -45.42 -2.83
C VAL A 159 -12.65 -44.34 -2.26
N GLN A 160 -13.72 -44.76 -1.57
CA GLN A 160 -14.71 -43.84 -0.98
C GLN A 160 -14.11 -42.96 0.13
N GLN A 161 -13.06 -43.43 0.81
CA GLN A 161 -12.35 -42.68 1.83
C GLN A 161 -11.79 -41.35 1.27
N ALA A 162 -11.15 -41.40 0.11
CA ALA A 162 -10.58 -40.20 -0.53
C ALA A 162 -11.65 -39.17 -0.87
N VAL A 163 -12.81 -39.61 -1.36
CA VAL A 163 -13.95 -38.71 -1.66
C VAL A 163 -14.42 -38.01 -0.38
N THR A 164 -14.58 -38.78 0.69
CA THR A 164 -15.06 -38.27 2.00
C THR A 164 -14.08 -37.26 2.59
N GLU A 165 -12.79 -37.56 2.52
CA GLU A 165 -11.73 -36.67 2.99
C GLU A 165 -11.66 -35.38 2.16
N ALA A 166 -11.70 -35.49 0.83
CA ALA A 166 -11.71 -34.34 -0.06
C ALA A 166 -12.92 -33.43 0.17
N GLU A 167 -14.11 -34.00 0.39
CA GLU A 167 -15.32 -33.24 0.71
C GLU A 167 -15.17 -32.45 2.01
N GLN A 168 -14.60 -33.07 3.06
CA GLN A 168 -14.35 -32.41 4.33
C GLN A 168 -13.31 -31.28 4.21
N ILE A 169 -12.22 -31.49 3.46
CA ILE A 169 -11.20 -30.45 3.23
C ILE A 169 -11.82 -29.28 2.46
N ARG A 170 -12.55 -29.57 1.37
CA ARG A 170 -13.26 -28.57 0.56
C ARG A 170 -14.25 -27.76 1.40
N GLY A 171 -15.08 -28.42 2.21
CA GLY A 171 -16.06 -27.76 3.07
C GLY A 171 -15.42 -26.80 4.07
N ARG A 172 -14.33 -27.24 4.72
CA ARG A 172 -13.54 -26.39 5.63
C ARG A 172 -12.90 -25.21 4.89
N GLY A 173 -12.32 -25.44 3.72
CA GLY A 173 -11.71 -24.40 2.89
C GLY A 173 -12.71 -23.32 2.46
N LYS A 174 -13.91 -23.73 2.01
CA LYS A 174 -14.98 -22.79 1.64
C LYS A 174 -15.48 -21.98 2.83
N THR A 175 -15.57 -22.60 4.01
CA THR A 175 -15.93 -21.90 5.24
C THR A 175 -14.88 -20.86 5.61
N ALA A 176 -13.59 -21.23 5.58
CA ALA A 176 -12.49 -20.31 5.83
C ALA A 176 -12.49 -19.13 4.84
N ALA A 177 -12.76 -19.39 3.56
CA ALA A 177 -12.87 -18.35 2.54
C ALA A 177 -14.04 -17.38 2.82
N ALA A 178 -15.20 -17.91 3.23
CA ALA A 178 -16.38 -17.10 3.61
C ALA A 178 -16.13 -16.23 4.85
N GLU A 179 -15.30 -16.70 5.79
CA GLU A 179 -14.89 -15.96 6.99
C GLU A 179 -13.76 -14.93 6.72
N GLY A 180 -13.26 -14.85 5.48
CA GLY A 180 -12.12 -14.00 5.12
C GLY A 180 -10.76 -14.55 5.56
N ASN A 181 -10.71 -15.80 6.03
CA ASN A 181 -9.47 -16.49 6.38
C ASN A 181 -8.80 -17.08 5.13
N ARG A 182 -8.05 -16.22 4.43
CA ARG A 182 -7.28 -16.59 3.24
C ARG A 182 -6.31 -17.74 3.48
N ALA A 183 -5.55 -17.71 4.58
CA ALA A 183 -4.55 -18.74 4.88
C ALA A 183 -5.22 -20.12 5.10
N GLY A 184 -6.38 -20.16 5.74
CA GLY A 184 -7.15 -21.40 5.90
C GLY A 184 -7.68 -21.95 4.58
N ALA A 185 -8.10 -21.08 3.66
CA ALA A 185 -8.52 -21.47 2.31
C ALA A 185 -7.33 -22.00 1.48
N GLU A 186 -6.19 -21.31 1.49
CA GLU A 186 -4.96 -21.76 0.81
C GLU A 186 -4.45 -23.10 1.38
N GLN A 187 -4.51 -23.29 2.70
CA GLN A 187 -4.17 -24.56 3.33
C GLN A 187 -5.08 -25.70 2.86
N ALA A 188 -6.39 -25.45 2.69
CA ALA A 188 -7.31 -26.45 2.18
C ALA A 188 -6.99 -26.83 0.72
N ILE A 189 -6.62 -25.86 -0.12
CA ILE A 189 -6.14 -26.12 -1.50
C ILE A 189 -4.87 -26.97 -1.49
N ALA A 190 -3.91 -26.65 -0.61
CA ALA A 190 -2.68 -27.43 -0.46
C ALA A 190 -2.98 -28.87 -0.01
N SER A 191 -3.89 -29.06 0.94
CA SER A 191 -4.31 -30.40 1.39
C SER A 191 -5.04 -31.18 0.29
N LEU A 192 -5.93 -30.56 -0.49
CA LEU A 192 -6.57 -31.21 -1.66
C LEU A 192 -5.54 -31.59 -2.71
N THR A 193 -4.57 -30.72 -2.96
CA THR A 193 -3.47 -30.97 -3.90
C THR A 193 -2.65 -32.18 -3.46
N GLY A 194 -2.25 -32.24 -2.17
CA GLY A 194 -1.53 -33.38 -1.62
C GLY A 194 -2.31 -34.69 -1.71
N LEU A 195 -3.61 -34.67 -1.41
CA LEU A 195 -4.48 -35.83 -1.54
C LEU A 195 -4.56 -36.33 -2.99
N ARG A 196 -4.78 -35.41 -3.94
CA ARG A 196 -4.77 -35.74 -5.38
C ARG A 196 -3.43 -36.34 -5.80
N ASP A 197 -2.32 -35.74 -5.38
CA ASP A 197 -0.99 -36.19 -5.76
C ASP A 197 -0.67 -37.59 -5.18
N GLN A 198 -1.13 -37.89 -3.96
CA GLN A 198 -1.04 -39.24 -3.37
C GLN A 198 -1.88 -40.27 -4.15
N ILE A 199 -3.09 -39.90 -4.57
CA ILE A 199 -3.95 -40.77 -5.38
C ILE A 199 -3.29 -41.10 -6.73
N ARG A 200 -2.64 -40.11 -7.35
CA ARG A 200 -1.94 -40.26 -8.62
C ARG A 200 -0.61 -40.99 -8.51
N GLN A 201 -0.05 -41.09 -7.31
CA GLN A 201 1.25 -41.69 -7.10
C GLN A 201 1.18 -43.20 -7.32
N GLU A 202 2.07 -43.72 -8.16
CA GLU A 202 2.23 -45.14 -8.44
C GLU A 202 3.64 -45.60 -8.11
N TYR A 203 3.76 -46.70 -7.38
CA TYR A 203 5.05 -47.34 -7.12
C TYR A 203 4.89 -48.79 -6.65
N GLN A 204 5.97 -49.55 -6.77
CA GLN A 204 6.07 -50.90 -6.23
C GLN A 204 6.97 -50.86 -5.00
N LEU A 205 6.54 -51.48 -3.91
CA LEU A 205 7.40 -51.73 -2.76
C LEU A 205 8.24 -52.97 -3.04
N ARG A 206 9.50 -52.75 -3.44
CA ARG A 206 10.43 -53.82 -3.74
C ARG A 206 11.32 -54.12 -2.54
N ILE A 207 11.41 -55.38 -2.19
CA ILE A 207 12.33 -55.89 -1.16
C ILE A 207 13.76 -55.72 -1.66
N VAL A 208 14.59 -55.08 -0.84
CA VAL A 208 15.98 -54.79 -1.18
C VAL A 208 16.80 -56.07 -1.21
N ASN A 209 17.43 -56.34 -2.36
CA ASN A 209 18.38 -57.44 -2.53
C ASN A 209 19.63 -56.97 -3.30
N ARG A 210 20.52 -56.25 -2.60
CA ARG A 210 21.82 -55.81 -3.15
C ARG A 210 22.91 -55.82 -2.08
N GLU A 211 24.16 -55.89 -2.53
CA GLU A 211 25.33 -55.90 -1.66
C GLU A 211 25.38 -54.66 -0.75
N GLY A 212 25.80 -54.84 0.50
CA GLY A 212 25.89 -53.76 1.49
C GLY A 212 24.56 -53.34 2.12
N GLN A 213 23.41 -53.92 1.72
CA GLN A 213 22.12 -53.65 2.36
C GLN A 213 21.48 -54.92 2.92
N LYS A 214 20.90 -54.79 4.12
CA LYS A 214 20.12 -55.88 4.74
C LYS A 214 18.82 -56.05 3.95
N THR A 215 18.42 -57.29 3.68
CA THR A 215 17.10 -57.62 3.08
C THR A 215 16.01 -57.67 4.15
N GLY A 216 16.39 -58.01 5.38
CA GLY A 216 15.52 -58.02 6.54
C GLY A 216 16.34 -58.14 7.81
N PHE A 217 15.76 -57.76 8.93
CA PHE A 217 16.35 -57.88 10.25
C PHE A 217 15.25 -58.10 11.29
N TRP A 218 15.66 -58.47 12.49
CA TRP A 218 14.78 -58.55 13.64
C TRP A 218 15.42 -57.84 14.83
N THR A 219 14.59 -57.26 15.69
CA THR A 219 15.02 -56.54 16.89
C THR A 219 14.02 -56.75 18.02
N PHE A 220 14.43 -56.41 19.24
CA PHE A 220 13.57 -56.40 20.42
C PHE A 220 13.12 -54.96 20.70
N PRO A 221 11.82 -54.68 20.82
CA PRO A 221 11.36 -53.34 21.16
C PRO A 221 11.83 -52.95 22.57
N GLU A 222 12.20 -51.69 22.77
CA GLU A 222 12.71 -51.19 24.05
C GLU A 222 11.70 -51.35 25.20
N VAL A 223 10.41 -51.18 24.90
CA VAL A 223 9.33 -51.24 25.89
C VAL A 223 8.92 -52.68 26.24
N ASN A 224 8.96 -53.59 25.26
CA ASN A 224 8.61 -54.99 25.46
C ASN A 224 9.72 -55.89 24.91
N THR A 225 10.76 -56.05 25.70
CA THR A 225 11.96 -56.82 25.35
C THR A 225 11.70 -58.33 25.21
N ALA A 226 10.52 -58.82 25.60
CA ALA A 226 10.11 -60.21 25.40
C ALA A 226 9.52 -60.47 24.00
N ALA A 227 9.20 -59.43 23.23
CA ALA A 227 8.69 -59.56 21.87
C ALA A 227 9.83 -59.45 20.85
N THR A 228 9.73 -60.23 19.76
CA THR A 228 10.62 -60.09 18.61
C THR A 228 9.87 -59.41 17.47
N ASN A 229 10.37 -58.28 17.00
CA ASN A 229 9.84 -57.62 15.81
C ASN A 229 10.67 -58.02 14.60
N TYR A 230 9.99 -58.43 13.53
CA TYR A 230 10.61 -58.80 12.25
C TYR A 230 10.33 -57.74 11.20
N TYR A 231 11.36 -57.36 10.46
CA TYR A 231 11.30 -56.34 9.41
C TYR A 231 11.87 -56.86 8.11
N VAL A 232 11.21 -56.49 7.02
CA VAL A 232 11.72 -56.64 5.64
C VAL A 232 12.06 -55.26 5.11
N VAL A 233 13.26 -55.11 4.57
CA VAL A 233 13.76 -53.83 4.06
C VAL A 233 13.27 -53.65 2.63
N VAL A 234 12.60 -52.53 2.37
CA VAL A 234 12.01 -52.20 1.07
C VAL A 234 12.45 -50.84 0.57
N GLU A 235 12.33 -50.66 -0.75
CA GLU A 235 12.42 -49.38 -1.45
C GLU A 235 11.18 -49.21 -2.33
N ALA A 236 10.67 -47.99 -2.45
CA ALA A 236 9.62 -47.68 -3.42
C ALA A 236 10.25 -47.42 -4.78
N ILE A 237 9.77 -48.13 -5.81
CA ILE A 237 10.21 -47.97 -7.20
C ILE A 237 9.06 -47.39 -8.01
N GLY A 238 9.28 -46.22 -8.62
CA GLY A 238 8.30 -45.56 -9.48
C GLY A 238 8.09 -46.30 -10.81
N ASP A 239 7.12 -45.82 -11.59
CA ASP A 239 6.84 -46.28 -12.95
C ASP A 239 8.02 -46.13 -13.92
N ASP A 240 8.86 -45.12 -13.69
CA ASP A 240 10.10 -44.86 -14.42
C ASP A 240 11.27 -45.81 -14.04
N GLY A 241 11.04 -46.71 -13.09
CA GLY A 241 12.02 -47.67 -12.60
C GLY A 241 13.04 -47.08 -11.61
N LYS A 242 12.88 -45.82 -11.18
CA LYS A 242 13.79 -45.17 -10.22
C LYS A 242 13.26 -45.27 -8.80
N PRO A 243 14.16 -45.31 -7.79
CA PRO A 243 13.76 -45.27 -6.39
C PRO A 243 13.15 -43.92 -6.03
N LEU A 244 12.04 -43.95 -5.29
CA LEU A 244 11.37 -42.78 -4.74
C LEU A 244 11.80 -42.55 -3.29
N THR A 245 11.81 -41.28 -2.88
CA THR A 245 11.93 -40.90 -1.47
C THR A 245 10.54 -40.61 -0.94
N LEU A 246 10.13 -41.35 0.10
CA LEU A 246 8.80 -41.23 0.68
C LEU A 246 8.87 -40.79 2.15
N PRO A 247 7.88 -40.02 2.63
CA PRO A 247 7.73 -39.74 4.05
C PRO A 247 7.26 -41.01 4.77
N VAL A 248 8.10 -41.57 5.64
CA VAL A 248 7.80 -42.77 6.42
C VAL A 248 7.85 -42.43 7.90
N THR A 249 6.76 -42.72 8.61
CA THR A 249 6.68 -42.58 10.07
C THR A 249 7.31 -43.79 10.74
N ASN A 250 8.29 -43.54 11.59
CA ASN A 250 8.98 -44.59 12.35
C ASN A 250 8.16 -44.95 13.61
N GLU A 251 7.86 -46.24 13.79
CA GLU A 251 7.01 -46.73 14.87
C GLU A 251 7.69 -46.64 16.26
N GLU A 252 9.01 -46.52 16.32
CA GLU A 252 9.77 -46.46 17.58
C GLU A 252 9.77 -45.07 18.20
N ASN A 253 9.83 -44.01 17.38
CA ASN A 253 9.90 -42.61 17.85
C ASN A 253 8.77 -41.70 17.35
N SER A 254 7.87 -42.21 16.50
CA SER A 254 6.78 -41.45 15.86
C SER A 254 7.23 -40.28 14.97
N GLU A 255 8.51 -40.20 14.61
CA GLU A 255 9.03 -39.18 13.70
C GLU A 255 8.82 -39.61 12.24
N THR A 256 8.49 -38.65 11.37
CA THR A 256 8.37 -38.90 9.92
C THR A 256 9.63 -38.43 9.21
N GLU A 257 10.30 -39.35 8.52
CA GLU A 257 11.54 -39.08 7.79
C GLU A 257 11.35 -39.39 6.30
N ASN A 258 11.94 -38.55 5.44
CA ASN A 258 11.98 -38.79 4.01
C ASN A 258 13.13 -39.76 3.68
N VAL A 259 12.78 -41.00 3.36
CA VAL A 259 13.75 -42.08 3.13
C VAL A 259 13.49 -42.81 1.82
N ALA A 260 14.55 -43.28 1.18
CA ALA A 260 14.47 -44.13 -0.02
C ALA A 260 14.36 -45.62 0.32
N VAL A 261 14.78 -46.00 1.53
CA VAL A 261 14.81 -47.39 2.00
C VAL A 261 14.35 -47.39 3.46
N TRP A 262 13.45 -48.31 3.82
CA TRP A 262 12.96 -48.46 5.19
C TRP A 262 12.60 -49.92 5.48
N GLY A 263 12.47 -50.27 6.76
CA GLY A 263 11.98 -51.57 7.20
C GLY A 263 10.46 -51.55 7.36
N VAL A 264 9.76 -52.53 6.76
CA VAL A 264 8.33 -52.78 6.99
C VAL A 264 8.17 -53.95 7.94
N ARG A 265 7.36 -53.76 8.98
CA ARG A 265 7.08 -54.78 9.99
C ARG A 265 6.22 -55.89 9.41
N VAL A 266 6.68 -57.12 9.55
CA VAL A 266 6.02 -58.31 9.02
C VAL A 266 5.87 -59.39 10.10
N PRO A 267 4.93 -60.33 9.95
CA PRO A 267 4.91 -61.54 10.78
C PRO A 267 6.18 -62.37 10.57
N GLU A 268 6.56 -63.17 11.58
CA GLU A 268 7.71 -64.08 11.47
C GLU A 268 7.60 -65.00 10.25
N SER A 269 6.41 -65.50 9.93
CA SER A 269 6.18 -66.35 8.76
C SER A 269 6.61 -65.69 7.45
N THR A 270 6.29 -64.41 7.27
CA THR A 270 6.67 -63.64 6.07
C THR A 270 8.18 -63.42 6.04
N TYR A 271 8.78 -63.05 7.18
CA TYR A 271 10.23 -62.87 7.30
C TYR A 271 11.00 -64.15 6.94
N ARG A 272 10.58 -65.29 7.51
CA ARG A 272 11.20 -66.60 7.26
C ARG A 272 11.03 -67.05 5.81
N ALA A 273 9.90 -66.72 5.17
CA ALA A 273 9.71 -67.01 3.76
C ALA A 273 10.70 -66.25 2.88
N VAL A 274 10.88 -64.94 3.11
CA VAL A 274 11.87 -64.10 2.41
C VAL A 274 13.31 -64.57 2.70
N GLU A 275 13.61 -64.93 3.94
CA GLU A 275 14.91 -65.47 4.35
C GLU A 275 15.22 -66.79 3.63
N SER A 276 14.24 -67.69 3.54
CA SER A 276 14.40 -69.00 2.89
C SER A 276 14.58 -68.86 1.37
N ASP A 277 13.80 -67.99 0.73
CA ASP A 277 13.88 -67.69 -0.71
C ASP A 277 15.32 -67.25 -1.08
N LYS A 278 15.83 -66.24 -0.35
CA LYS A 278 17.19 -65.73 -0.56
C LYS A 278 18.29 -66.77 -0.28
N LYS A 279 18.08 -67.68 0.66
CA LYS A 279 19.09 -68.70 1.02
C LYS A 279 19.20 -69.83 0.01
N ASP A 280 18.18 -70.05 -0.81
CA ASP A 280 18.13 -71.16 -1.77
C ASP A 280 19.18 -70.96 -2.89
N ASP A 281 19.11 -69.83 -3.60
CA ASP A 281 20.00 -69.53 -4.73
C ASP A 281 20.61 -68.11 -4.70
N GLY A 282 20.39 -67.34 -3.63
CA GLY A 282 20.84 -65.95 -3.51
C GLY A 282 19.96 -64.94 -4.24
N ILE A 283 18.97 -65.42 -5.01
CA ILE A 283 18.02 -64.60 -5.75
C ILE A 283 16.74 -64.51 -4.92
N LEU A 284 16.03 -63.38 -5.03
CA LEU A 284 14.74 -63.21 -4.38
C LEU A 284 13.68 -63.22 -5.46
N GLN A 285 12.96 -64.33 -5.59
CA GLN A 285 11.96 -64.60 -6.62
C GLN A 285 10.71 -63.78 -6.32
N ARG A 286 10.32 -63.67 -5.04
CA ARG A 286 9.17 -62.85 -4.59
C ARG A 286 9.67 -61.55 -3.98
N ASN A 287 10.20 -60.67 -4.81
CA ASN A 287 10.80 -59.42 -4.36
C ASN A 287 9.83 -58.23 -4.26
N ILE A 288 8.52 -58.41 -4.49
CA ILE A 288 7.53 -57.34 -4.34
C ILE A 288 6.74 -57.58 -3.05
N LEU A 289 6.77 -56.61 -2.14
CA LEU A 289 6.01 -56.64 -0.89
C LEU A 289 4.59 -56.09 -1.07
N GLY A 290 4.43 -55.09 -1.94
CA GLY A 290 3.14 -54.47 -2.23
C GLY A 290 3.19 -53.48 -3.39
N LEU A 291 2.02 -53.04 -3.83
CA LEU A 291 1.80 -52.19 -4.99
C LEU A 291 0.94 -51.00 -4.59
N LYS A 292 1.41 -49.79 -4.88
CA LYS A 292 0.60 -48.59 -4.82
C LYS A 292 0.14 -48.27 -6.24
N GLU A 293 -1.14 -48.49 -6.50
CA GLU A 293 -1.75 -48.24 -7.81
C GLU A 293 -2.41 -46.86 -7.88
N TYR A 294 -2.56 -46.36 -9.10
CA TYR A 294 -3.30 -45.13 -9.39
C TYR A 294 -4.73 -45.22 -8.89
N GLY A 295 -5.21 -44.15 -8.27
CA GLY A 295 -6.59 -44.06 -7.79
C GLY A 295 -6.79 -44.58 -6.36
N PHE A 296 -5.83 -45.32 -5.81
CA PHE A 296 -5.85 -45.80 -4.42
C PHE A 296 -5.06 -44.89 -3.49
N LEU A 297 -5.30 -44.94 -2.18
CA LEU A 297 -4.54 -44.17 -1.18
C LEU A 297 -3.41 -44.99 -0.57
N ASP A 298 -3.70 -46.26 -0.30
CA ASP A 298 -2.83 -47.18 0.41
C ASP A 298 -2.14 -48.15 -0.55
N VAL A 299 -1.05 -48.75 -0.06
CA VAL A 299 -0.37 -49.85 -0.74
C VAL A 299 -1.20 -51.12 -0.57
N ASP A 300 -1.48 -51.82 -1.67
CA ASP A 300 -2.00 -53.19 -1.62
C ASP A 300 -0.84 -54.16 -1.40
N TYR A 301 -0.86 -54.85 -0.26
CA TYR A 301 0.22 -55.74 0.14
C TYR A 301 -0.01 -57.16 -0.38
N VAL A 302 0.92 -57.66 -1.19
CA VAL A 302 0.88 -59.03 -1.72
C VAL A 302 1.44 -60.06 -0.73
N MET A 303 2.03 -59.58 0.39
CA MET A 303 2.45 -60.39 1.52
C MET A 303 1.86 -59.85 2.83
N PRO A 304 1.61 -60.69 3.85
CA PRO A 304 1.12 -60.19 5.13
C PRO A 304 2.11 -59.23 5.80
N VAL A 305 1.61 -58.06 6.21
CA VAL A 305 2.33 -57.04 6.97
C VAL A 305 1.60 -56.71 8.27
N LEU A 306 2.29 -56.10 9.23
CA LEU A 306 1.74 -55.71 10.54
C LEU A 306 1.52 -54.20 10.69
N GLY A 307 1.78 -53.42 9.64
CA GLY A 307 1.49 -51.97 9.58
C GLY A 307 2.51 -51.04 10.26
N GLY A 308 3.56 -51.59 10.90
CA GLY A 308 4.68 -50.81 11.45
C GLY A 308 5.79 -50.57 10.44
N ALA A 309 6.55 -49.49 10.60
CA ALA A 309 7.73 -49.20 9.79
C ALA A 309 8.85 -48.57 10.63
N VAL A 310 10.10 -48.77 10.21
CA VAL A 310 11.30 -48.19 10.85
C VAL A 310 12.25 -47.65 9.80
N THR A 311 12.88 -46.52 10.11
CA THR A 311 13.73 -45.76 9.18
C THR A 311 15.22 -46.00 9.40
N ARG A 312 15.61 -46.64 10.52
CA ARG A 312 17.00 -46.86 10.94
C ARG A 312 17.16 -48.23 11.64
N TRP A 313 18.29 -48.93 11.45
CA TRP A 313 18.59 -50.28 11.99
C TRP A 313 20.08 -50.69 11.85
#